data_AF-A0A1I7BDM4-F1
#
_entry.id   AF-A0A1I7BDM4-F1
#
_cell.length_a   1.000
_cell.length_b   1.000
_cell.length_c   1.000
_cell.angle_alpha   90.00
_cell.angle_beta   90.00
_cell.angle_gamma   90.00
#
_symmetry.space_group_name_H-M   'P 1'
#
loop_
_entity.id
_entity.type
_entity.pdbx_description
1 polymer ?
#
loop_
_entity_poly.entity_id
_entity_poly.type
_entity_poly.pdbx_seq_one_letter_code
_entity_poly.pdbx_strand_id
1 'polypeptide(L)'
;MLSIMTADAADTTSWSHALSILERMPTETALARRRRWRQQRAFLIAAALVAGAAVTTVLSILVDPRSLQDGREVGTLQAVAGWCIAAAGLTLQVWGLALQLLGSRRTRPWSGPLTVLSRGQRRHLIAVVSRRQALDSAPLPLARLTAEQLVQQGYALASNVGLTLPFSGTWIADPSTWRGVLVLFMVAMNLLAGIFLLRDARRGRSFLRVSTPTTADA
;
A
#
# COMPACT_ATOMS: atom_id res chain seq x y z
N MET A 1 15.41 -10.90 40.88
CA MET A 1 14.86 -9.54 41.02
C MET A 1 15.61 -8.48 40.22
N LEU A 2 16.94 -8.56 40.08
CA LEU A 2 17.76 -7.62 39.27
C LEU A 2 17.45 -7.59 37.76
N SER A 3 16.92 -8.67 37.18
CA SER A 3 16.63 -8.74 35.74
C SER A 3 15.39 -7.95 35.28
N ILE A 4 14.53 -7.50 36.20
CA ILE A 4 13.30 -6.75 35.85
C ILE A 4 13.59 -5.25 35.75
N MET A 5 14.50 -4.70 36.57
CA MET A 5 14.84 -3.27 36.54
C MET A 5 15.66 -2.85 35.31
N THR A 6 16.48 -3.74 34.74
CA THR A 6 17.28 -3.39 33.55
C THR A 6 16.46 -3.37 32.26
N ALA A 7 15.40 -4.18 32.18
CA ALA A 7 14.49 -4.21 31.04
C ALA A 7 13.71 -2.88 30.90
N ASP A 8 13.27 -2.32 32.02
CA ASP A 8 12.46 -1.10 32.06
C ASP A 8 13.27 0.15 31.64
N ALA A 9 14.54 0.23 32.07
CA ALA A 9 15.45 1.31 31.67
C ALA A 9 15.82 1.27 30.18
N ALA A 10 16.07 0.07 29.64
CA ALA A 10 16.34 -0.12 28.22
C ALA A 10 15.11 0.20 27.35
N ASP A 11 13.91 -0.16 27.82
CA ASP A 11 12.67 0.18 27.15
C ASP A 11 12.47 1.71 27.11
N THR A 12 12.62 2.40 28.25
CA THR A 12 12.43 3.86 28.35
C THR A 12 13.36 4.65 27.42
N THR A 13 14.63 4.26 27.30
CA THR A 13 15.60 4.92 26.41
C THR A 13 15.29 4.72 24.92
N SER A 14 14.78 3.55 24.53
CA SER A 14 14.37 3.30 23.15
C SER A 14 13.13 4.11 22.73
N TRP A 15 12.19 4.31 23.66
CA TRP A 15 10.99 5.14 23.44
C TRP A 15 11.33 6.62 23.28
N SER A 16 12.18 7.16 24.15
CA SER A 16 12.59 8.58 24.08
C SER A 16 13.37 8.87 22.79
N HIS A 17 14.21 7.94 22.33
CA HIS A 17 14.91 8.08 21.05
C HIS A 17 13.94 8.02 19.86
N ALA A 18 12.94 7.14 19.89
CA ALA A 18 11.92 7.10 18.85
C ALA A 18 11.09 8.41 18.79
N LEU A 19 10.79 9.02 19.94
CA LEU A 19 10.10 10.31 20.04
C LEU A 19 10.95 11.46 19.52
N SER A 20 12.24 11.53 19.86
CA SER A 20 13.12 12.61 19.38
C SER A 20 13.31 12.60 17.85
N ILE A 21 13.27 11.41 17.23
CA ILE A 21 13.24 11.28 15.76
C ILE A 21 11.92 11.81 15.18
N LEU A 22 10.80 11.54 15.86
CA LEU A 22 9.46 11.95 15.44
C LEU A 22 9.26 13.47 15.55
N GLU A 23 9.80 14.09 16.60
CA GLU A 23 9.62 15.51 16.92
C GLU A 23 10.39 16.48 16.00
N ARG A 24 11.15 15.98 15.02
CA ARG A 24 11.85 16.82 14.03
C ARG A 24 10.84 17.68 13.25
N MET A 25 10.57 18.88 13.77
CA MET A 25 9.59 19.85 13.30
C MET A 25 9.72 20.14 11.80
N PRO A 26 8.61 20.45 11.10
CA PRO A 26 8.64 20.74 9.67
C PRO A 26 9.37 22.06 9.40
N THR A 27 10.62 21.94 8.94
CA THR A 27 11.40 23.06 8.41
C THR A 27 10.76 23.64 7.14
N GLU A 28 10.95 24.93 6.83
CA GLU A 28 10.42 25.56 5.60
C GLU A 28 10.81 24.79 4.32
N THR A 29 11.96 24.12 4.35
CA THR A 29 12.43 23.24 3.28
C THR A 29 11.48 22.04 3.04
N ALA A 30 10.80 21.52 4.07
CA ALA A 30 9.80 20.47 3.95
C ALA A 30 8.53 20.95 3.23
N LEU A 31 8.12 22.22 3.42
CA LEU A 31 6.98 22.82 2.75
C LEU A 31 7.26 23.06 1.25
N ALA A 32 8.45 23.58 0.90
CA ALA A 32 8.86 23.74 -0.49
C ALA A 32 8.94 22.39 -1.23
N ARG A 33 9.44 21.36 -0.55
CA ARG A 33 9.49 19.98 -1.07
C ARG A 33 8.09 19.42 -1.33
N ARG A 34 7.10 19.76 -0.49
CA ARG A 34 5.69 19.35 -0.66
C ARG A 34 5.07 19.90 -1.96
N ARG A 35 5.38 21.15 -2.37
CA ARG A 35 4.88 21.74 -3.62
C ARG A 35 5.45 21.06 -4.87
N ARG A 36 6.78 20.92 -4.96
CA ARG A 36 7.43 20.19 -6.07
C ARG A 36 6.91 18.77 -6.19
N TRP A 37 6.54 18.18 -5.06
CA TRP A 37 6.03 16.82 -5.03
C TRP A 37 4.57 16.69 -5.47
N ARG A 38 3.73 17.71 -5.27
CA ARG A 38 2.39 17.75 -5.92
C ARG A 38 2.52 17.80 -7.45
N GLN A 39 3.52 18.51 -7.97
CA GLN A 39 3.79 18.54 -9.40
C GLN A 39 4.32 17.19 -9.92
N GLN A 40 5.27 16.57 -9.20
CA GLN A 40 5.72 15.21 -9.52
C GLN A 40 4.60 14.16 -9.45
N ARG A 41 3.64 14.31 -8.52
CA ARG A 41 2.42 13.48 -8.45
C ARG A 41 1.60 13.59 -9.74
N ALA A 42 1.26 14.82 -10.13
CA ALA A 42 0.47 15.06 -11.34
C ALA A 42 1.20 14.48 -12.56
N PHE A 43 2.52 14.65 -12.61
CA PHE A 43 3.35 14.11 -13.69
C PHE A 43 3.37 12.58 -13.73
N LEU A 44 3.57 11.89 -12.60
CA LEU A 44 3.58 10.42 -12.58
C LEU A 44 2.22 9.82 -12.93
N ILE A 45 1.12 10.42 -12.45
CA ILE A 45 -0.22 9.98 -12.80
C ILE A 45 -0.48 10.20 -14.30
N ALA A 46 -0.12 11.38 -14.82
CA ALA A 46 -0.24 11.67 -16.26
C ALA A 46 0.60 10.70 -17.10
N ALA A 47 1.86 10.46 -16.71
CA ALA A 47 2.75 9.53 -17.39
C ALA A 47 2.22 8.10 -17.38
N ALA A 48 1.64 7.65 -16.25
CA ALA A 48 0.99 6.34 -16.13
C ALA A 48 -0.20 6.19 -17.08
N LEU A 49 -1.05 7.22 -17.15
CA LEU A 49 -2.21 7.24 -18.05
C LEU A 49 -1.76 7.22 -19.51
N VAL A 50 -0.76 8.02 -19.87
CA VAL A 50 -0.17 8.06 -21.22
C VAL A 50 0.46 6.72 -21.59
N ALA A 51 1.22 6.11 -20.68
CA ALA A 51 1.83 4.80 -20.91
C ALA A 51 0.76 3.71 -21.09
N GLY A 52 -0.29 3.72 -20.28
CA GLY A 52 -1.43 2.79 -20.43
C GLY A 52 -2.10 2.94 -21.80
N ALA A 53 -2.38 4.18 -22.22
CA ALA A 53 -2.96 4.48 -23.53
C ALA A 53 -2.06 4.04 -24.69
N ALA A 54 -0.74 4.29 -24.59
CA ALA A 54 0.21 3.88 -25.61
C ALA A 54 0.28 2.36 -25.76
N VAL A 55 0.31 1.61 -24.65
CA VAL A 55 0.30 0.14 -24.65
C VAL A 55 -0.96 -0.39 -25.32
N THR A 56 -2.14 0.15 -24.99
CA THR A 56 -3.40 -0.25 -25.67
C THR A 56 -3.37 0.02 -27.17
N THR A 57 -2.83 1.16 -27.60
CA THR A 57 -2.71 1.51 -29.02
C THR A 57 -1.77 0.57 -29.75
N VAL A 58 -0.58 0.31 -29.20
CA VAL A 58 0.40 -0.60 -29.81
C VAL A 58 -0.16 -2.02 -29.90
N LEU A 59 -0.85 -2.49 -28.86
CA LEU A 59 -1.50 -3.81 -28.88
C LEU A 59 -2.60 -3.89 -29.95
N SER A 60 -3.40 -2.84 -30.12
CA SER A 60 -4.44 -2.82 -31.16
C SER A 60 -3.89 -2.89 -32.59
N ILE A 61 -2.64 -2.45 -32.79
CA ILE A 61 -1.96 -2.50 -34.09
C ILE A 61 -1.29 -3.87 -34.29
N LEU A 62 -0.75 -4.47 -33.23
CA LEU A 62 0.00 -5.74 -33.28
C LEU A 62 -0.88 -6.99 -33.30
N VAL A 63 -2.15 -6.90 -32.88
CA VAL A 63 -3.12 -7.98 -33.09
C VAL A 63 -3.46 -8.00 -34.58
N ASP A 64 -2.57 -8.63 -35.35
CA ASP A 64 -2.71 -8.84 -36.78
C ASP A 64 -3.91 -9.78 -37.00
N PRO A 65 -4.97 -9.36 -37.72
CA PRO A 65 -6.16 -10.18 -37.95
C PRO A 65 -5.85 -11.52 -38.64
N ARG A 66 -4.65 -11.69 -39.20
CA ARG A 66 -4.18 -12.93 -39.84
C ARG A 66 -3.81 -14.04 -38.85
N SER A 67 -3.45 -13.70 -37.60
CA SER A 67 -3.12 -14.67 -36.54
C SER A 67 -4.34 -15.47 -36.03
N LEU A 68 -5.55 -15.09 -36.44
CA LEU A 68 -6.81 -15.75 -36.07
C LEU A 68 -7.14 -16.98 -36.92
N GLN A 69 -6.34 -17.31 -37.94
CA GLN A 69 -6.62 -18.43 -38.85
C GLN A 69 -6.13 -19.80 -38.37
N ASP A 70 -5.29 -19.87 -37.33
CA ASP A 70 -4.78 -21.14 -36.78
C ASP A 70 -5.76 -21.76 -35.75
N GLY A 71 -6.89 -22.29 -36.24
CA GLY A 71 -7.60 -23.49 -35.74
C GLY A 71 -8.17 -23.55 -34.32
N ARG A 72 -7.85 -22.62 -33.42
CA ARG A 72 -8.49 -22.44 -32.12
C ARG A 72 -9.06 -21.02 -32.11
N GLU A 73 -10.24 -20.85 -32.69
CA GLU A 73 -10.94 -19.56 -32.73
C GLU A 73 -11.31 -19.13 -31.31
N VAL A 74 -10.34 -18.54 -30.59
CA VAL A 74 -10.65 -17.64 -29.49
C VAL A 74 -11.33 -16.45 -30.15
N GLY A 75 -12.63 -16.29 -29.91
CA GLY A 75 -13.41 -15.24 -30.56
C GLY A 75 -12.73 -13.88 -30.38
N THR A 76 -12.63 -13.08 -31.43
CA THR A 76 -11.91 -11.79 -31.40
C THR A 76 -12.38 -10.89 -30.25
N LEU A 77 -13.66 -10.94 -29.89
CA LEU A 77 -14.23 -10.24 -28.74
C LEU A 77 -13.62 -10.70 -27.40
N GLN A 78 -13.32 -11.99 -27.23
CA GLN A 78 -12.67 -12.53 -26.04
C GLN A 78 -11.23 -12.01 -25.93
N ALA A 79 -10.48 -12.02 -27.04
CA ALA A 79 -9.12 -11.47 -27.06
C ALA A 79 -9.10 -9.99 -26.71
N VAL A 80 -9.96 -9.18 -27.35
CA VAL A 80 -10.11 -7.75 -27.07
C VAL A 80 -10.49 -7.51 -25.60
N ALA A 81 -11.48 -8.26 -25.07
CA ALA A 81 -11.88 -8.14 -23.68
C ALA A 81 -10.73 -8.47 -22.72
N GLY A 82 -9.97 -9.54 -22.99
CA GLY A 82 -8.79 -9.92 -22.19
C GLY A 82 -7.73 -8.81 -22.16
N TRP A 83 -7.42 -8.21 -23.31
CA TRP A 83 -6.49 -7.08 -23.39
C TRP A 83 -6.99 -5.82 -22.69
N CYS A 84 -8.28 -5.50 -22.82
CA CYS A 84 -8.89 -4.37 -22.10
C CYS A 84 -8.77 -4.56 -20.58
N ILE A 85 -9.05 -5.77 -20.08
CA ILE A 85 -8.90 -6.11 -18.66
C ILE A 85 -7.44 -5.97 -18.22
N ALA A 86 -6.50 -6.44 -19.05
CA ALA A 86 -5.09 -6.37 -18.72
C ALA A 86 -4.57 -4.92 -18.66
N ALA A 87 -4.99 -4.08 -19.61
CA ALA A 87 -4.66 -2.67 -19.63
C ALA A 87 -5.24 -1.92 -18.41
N ALA A 88 -6.52 -2.14 -18.11
CA ALA A 88 -7.17 -1.56 -16.93
C ALA A 88 -6.44 -1.97 -15.63
N GLY A 89 -6.02 -3.23 -15.57
CA GLY A 89 -5.20 -3.77 -14.49
C GLY A 89 -3.88 -3.06 -14.31
N LEU A 90 -3.12 -2.88 -15.40
CA LEU A 90 -1.85 -2.12 -15.37
C LEU A 90 -2.06 -0.68 -14.89
N THR A 91 -3.11 0.00 -15.38
CA THR A 91 -3.44 1.35 -14.91
C THR A 91 -3.72 1.38 -13.41
N LEU A 92 -4.50 0.41 -12.91
CA LEU A 92 -4.79 0.27 -11.48
C LEU A 92 -3.53 -0.04 -10.66
N GLN A 93 -2.63 -0.87 -11.18
CA GLN A 93 -1.37 -1.21 -10.54
C GLN A 93 -0.49 0.02 -10.39
N VAL A 94 -0.30 0.79 -11.46
CA VAL A 94 0.52 2.01 -11.41
C VAL A 94 -0.11 3.05 -10.48
N TRP A 95 -1.44 3.18 -10.49
CA TRP A 95 -2.15 4.03 -9.53
C TRP A 95 -1.93 3.57 -8.07
N GLY A 96 -2.06 2.27 -7.79
CA GLY A 96 -1.83 1.69 -6.48
C GLY A 96 -0.38 1.87 -6.00
N LEU A 97 0.59 1.63 -6.87
CA LEU A 97 2.02 1.89 -6.61
C LEU A 97 2.30 3.35 -6.36
N ALA A 98 1.67 4.26 -7.13
CA ALA A 98 1.74 5.68 -6.85
C ALA A 98 1.26 5.93 -5.42
N LEU A 99 0.01 5.60 -5.07
CA LEU A 99 -0.54 5.78 -3.72
C LEU A 99 0.37 5.19 -2.62
N GLN A 100 0.97 4.03 -2.85
CA GLN A 100 1.90 3.39 -1.90
C GLN A 100 3.20 4.16 -1.75
N LEU A 101 3.84 4.59 -2.84
CA LEU A 101 5.02 5.46 -2.83
C LEU A 101 4.70 6.80 -2.16
N LEU A 102 3.46 7.28 -2.32
CA LEU A 102 3.02 8.51 -1.70
C LEU A 102 2.89 8.37 -0.17
N GLY A 103 2.43 7.21 0.33
CA GLY A 103 2.38 6.90 1.76
C GLY A 103 3.75 6.63 2.38
N SER A 104 4.56 5.81 1.69
CA SER A 104 5.88 5.34 2.10
C SER A 104 6.88 6.47 2.41
N ARG A 105 6.77 7.63 1.76
CA ARG A 105 7.69 8.75 2.02
C ARG A 105 7.54 9.38 3.41
N ARG A 106 6.36 9.29 4.04
CA ARG A 106 6.19 9.68 5.46
C ARG A 106 6.84 8.68 6.40
N THR A 107 7.07 7.45 5.94
CA THR A 107 7.50 6.30 6.73
C THR A 107 8.72 5.69 6.06
N ARG A 108 9.80 6.45 5.90
CA ARG A 108 11.05 5.92 5.31
C ARG A 108 11.47 4.66 6.08
N PRO A 109 11.50 3.47 5.46
CA PRO A 109 11.68 2.22 6.19
C PRO A 109 13.08 2.07 6.81
N TRP A 110 14.05 2.87 6.37
CA TRP A 110 15.45 2.81 6.82
C TRP A 110 15.79 3.81 7.93
N SER A 111 14.88 4.75 8.23
CA SER A 111 15.11 5.79 9.24
C SER A 111 13.84 6.13 10.03
N GLY A 112 12.84 5.23 10.01
CA GLY A 112 11.59 5.46 10.72
C GLY A 112 11.78 5.21 12.21
N PRO A 113 11.14 5.97 13.10
CA PRO A 113 11.31 5.82 14.56
C PRO A 113 10.99 4.40 15.07
N LEU A 114 10.21 3.62 14.32
CA LEU A 114 9.91 2.23 14.63
C LEU A 114 11.10 1.27 14.44
N THR A 115 12.14 1.62 13.67
CA THR A 115 13.29 0.72 13.45
C THR A 115 14.12 0.52 14.72
N VAL A 116 14.14 1.53 15.60
CA VAL A 116 14.82 1.50 16.91
C VAL A 116 14.07 0.63 17.91
N LEU A 117 12.76 0.43 17.73
CA LEU A 117 11.94 -0.38 18.62
C LEU A 117 12.17 -1.88 18.42
N SER A 118 12.20 -2.62 19.53
CA SER A 118 12.29 -4.08 19.55
C SER A 118 11.04 -4.74 18.94
N ARG A 119 11.13 -6.03 18.55
CA ARG A 119 9.96 -6.77 18.03
C ARG A 119 8.82 -6.83 19.05
N GLY A 120 9.13 -6.92 20.35
CA GLY A 120 8.14 -6.91 21.43
C GLY A 120 7.41 -5.58 21.53
N GLN A 121 8.13 -4.46 21.51
CA GLN A 121 7.57 -3.11 21.55
C GLN A 121 6.70 -2.81 20.32
N ARG A 122 7.11 -3.23 19.13
CA ARG A 122 6.28 -3.09 17.91
C ARG A 122 4.98 -3.89 18.01
N ARG A 123 5.03 -5.13 18.53
CA ARG A 123 3.81 -5.93 18.78
C ARG A 123 2.92 -5.25 19.82
N HIS A 124 3.51 -4.65 20.85
CA HIS A 124 2.76 -3.90 21.85
C HIS A 124 2.05 -2.68 21.23
N LEU A 125 2.73 -1.88 20.39
CA LEU A 125 2.09 -0.76 19.66
C LEU A 125 0.92 -1.23 18.78
N ILE A 126 1.11 -2.31 18.03
CA ILE A 126 0.02 -2.89 17.22
C ILE A 126 -1.12 -3.36 18.13
N ALA A 127 -0.81 -4.01 19.25
CA ALA A 127 -1.81 -4.47 20.21
C ALA A 127 -2.63 -3.28 20.77
N VAL A 128 -1.96 -2.20 21.15
CA VAL A 128 -2.58 -0.96 21.62
C VAL A 128 -3.52 -0.36 20.56
N VAL A 129 -3.03 -0.18 19.33
CA VAL A 129 -3.85 0.33 18.21
C VAL A 129 -5.04 -0.61 17.92
N SER A 130 -4.85 -1.92 18.08
CA SER A 130 -5.89 -2.92 17.80
C SER A 130 -6.95 -3.06 18.90
N ARG A 131 -6.56 -2.87 20.17
CA ARG A 131 -7.41 -3.12 21.35
C ARG A 131 -8.03 -1.86 21.93
N ARG A 132 -7.70 -0.67 21.41
CA ARG A 132 -8.17 0.62 21.94
C ARG A 132 -7.91 0.75 23.46
N GLN A 133 -6.82 0.17 23.95
CA GLN A 133 -6.46 0.33 25.35
C GLN A 133 -6.08 1.80 25.60
N ALA A 134 -6.57 2.35 26.71
CA ALA A 134 -6.15 3.67 27.16
C ALA A 134 -4.63 3.64 27.34
N LEU A 135 -3.93 4.38 26.49
CA LEU A 135 -2.50 4.60 26.61
C LEU A 135 -2.27 5.55 27.76
N ASP A 136 -1.38 5.20 28.68
CA ASP A 136 -0.63 6.23 29.41
C ASP A 136 0.01 7.16 28.37
N SER A 137 -0.08 8.47 28.60
CA SER A 137 0.04 9.54 27.59
C SER A 137 1.33 9.54 26.75
N ALA A 138 2.38 8.83 27.18
CA ALA A 138 3.74 8.93 26.64
C ALA A 138 3.95 8.38 25.20
N PRO A 139 3.34 7.27 24.73
CA PRO A 139 3.57 6.76 23.37
C PRO A 139 2.49 7.16 22.34
N LEU A 140 1.59 8.09 22.66
CA LEU A 140 0.47 8.45 21.77
C LEU A 140 0.91 8.85 20.34
N PRO A 141 2.00 9.62 20.15
CA PRO A 141 2.47 9.97 18.80
C PRO A 141 2.95 8.76 17.99
N LEU A 142 3.60 7.78 18.64
CA LEU A 142 4.08 6.56 17.99
C LEU A 142 2.92 5.61 17.66
N ALA A 143 1.94 5.47 18.55
CA ALA A 143 0.72 4.71 18.28
C ALA A 143 -0.06 5.31 17.10
N ARG A 144 -0.14 6.66 17.02
CA ARG A 144 -0.72 7.37 15.87
C ARG A 144 0.03 7.06 14.57
N LEU A 145 1.37 7.10 14.59
CA LEU A 145 2.18 6.75 13.42
C LEU A 145 1.95 5.28 12.98
N THR A 146 1.91 4.34 13.92
CA THR A 146 1.60 2.93 13.63
C THR A 146 0.20 2.79 13.03
N ALA A 147 -0.80 3.49 13.57
CA ALA A 147 -2.14 3.48 13.01
C ALA A 147 -2.17 4.03 11.56
N GLU A 148 -1.46 5.14 11.29
CA GLU A 148 -1.32 5.67 9.92
C GLU A 148 -0.69 4.65 8.97
N GLN A 149 0.33 3.90 9.40
CA GLN A 149 0.95 2.84 8.61
C GLN A 149 -0.03 1.71 8.29
N LEU A 150 -0.82 1.25 9.26
CA LEU A 150 -1.82 0.21 9.03
C LEU A 150 -2.89 0.67 8.01
N VAL A 151 -3.29 1.95 8.07
CA VAL A 151 -4.19 2.51 7.06
C VAL A 151 -3.55 2.55 5.68
N GLN A 152 -2.26 2.91 5.60
CA GLN A 152 -1.53 2.96 4.34
C GLN A 152 -1.29 1.58 3.73
N GLN A 153 -1.08 0.55 4.54
CA GLN A 153 -0.99 -0.85 4.09
C GLN A 153 -2.25 -1.30 3.34
N GLY A 154 -3.42 -0.74 3.68
CA GLY A 154 -4.65 -0.96 2.92
C GLY A 154 -4.55 -0.53 1.45
N TYR A 155 -3.71 0.45 1.09
CA TYR A 155 -3.50 0.85 -0.31
C TYR A 155 -2.66 -0.16 -1.09
N ALA A 156 -1.87 -1.01 -0.43
CA ALA A 156 -1.13 -2.08 -1.10
C ALA A 156 -2.09 -3.08 -1.78
N LEU A 157 -3.33 -3.20 -1.29
CA LEU A 157 -4.35 -4.01 -1.95
C LEU A 157 -4.70 -3.52 -3.34
N ALA A 158 -4.80 -2.20 -3.55
CA ALA A 158 -5.07 -1.67 -4.88
C ALA A 158 -3.94 -2.04 -5.86
N SER A 159 -2.68 -2.00 -5.41
CA SER A 159 -1.53 -2.44 -6.20
C SER A 159 -1.58 -3.93 -6.51
N ASN A 160 -1.87 -4.80 -5.52
CA ASN A 160 -1.92 -6.25 -5.75
C ASN A 160 -3.12 -6.67 -6.63
N VAL A 161 -4.28 -6.03 -6.49
CA VAL A 161 -5.43 -6.22 -7.38
C VAL A 161 -5.08 -5.77 -8.79
N GLY A 162 -4.46 -4.59 -8.92
CA GLY A 162 -3.95 -4.09 -10.18
C GLY A 162 -2.96 -5.05 -10.84
N LEU A 163 -2.10 -5.70 -10.07
CA LEU A 163 -1.18 -6.72 -10.60
C LEU A 163 -1.90 -8.01 -11.05
N THR A 164 -3.05 -8.36 -10.46
CA THR A 164 -3.78 -9.61 -10.76
C THR A 164 -4.63 -9.53 -12.03
N LEU A 165 -5.14 -8.33 -12.34
CA LEU A 165 -5.97 -8.08 -13.52
C LEU A 165 -5.24 -8.35 -14.87
N PRO A 166 -3.96 -7.97 -15.06
CA PRO A 166 -3.17 -8.34 -16.24
C PRO A 166 -3.04 -9.85 -16.45
N PHE A 167 -2.81 -10.63 -15.39
CA PHE A 167 -2.76 -12.09 -15.50
C PHE A 167 -4.13 -12.67 -15.85
N SER A 168 -5.19 -12.10 -15.28
CA SER A 168 -6.57 -12.50 -15.60
C SER A 168 -6.92 -12.18 -17.05
N GLY A 169 -6.57 -10.99 -17.53
CA GLY A 169 -6.79 -10.54 -18.90
C GLY A 169 -6.01 -11.35 -19.94
N THR A 170 -4.74 -11.65 -19.65
CA THR A 170 -3.91 -12.51 -20.52
C THR A 170 -4.40 -13.96 -20.54
N TRP A 171 -4.92 -14.47 -19.42
CA TRP A 171 -5.58 -15.78 -19.40
C TRP A 171 -6.89 -15.79 -20.20
N ILE A 172 -7.67 -14.72 -20.17
CA ILE A 172 -8.88 -14.60 -21.00
C ILE A 172 -8.51 -14.55 -22.48
N ALA A 173 -7.49 -13.76 -22.84
CA ALA A 173 -7.07 -13.61 -24.22
C ALA A 173 -6.45 -14.88 -24.82
N ASP A 174 -5.72 -15.65 -24.00
CA ASP A 174 -5.09 -16.91 -24.40
C ASP A 174 -5.21 -17.93 -23.25
N PRO A 175 -6.34 -18.67 -23.22
CA PRO A 175 -6.68 -19.55 -22.11
C PRO A 175 -5.80 -20.79 -22.09
N SER A 176 -5.07 -20.94 -20.99
CA SER A 176 -4.33 -22.16 -20.66
C SER A 176 -4.62 -22.61 -19.23
N THR A 177 -4.64 -23.92 -19.00
CA THR A 177 -4.94 -24.52 -17.68
C THR A 177 -3.97 -24.01 -16.62
N TRP A 178 -2.68 -23.95 -16.93
CA TRP A 178 -1.65 -23.43 -16.05
C TRP A 178 -1.88 -21.96 -15.67
N ARG A 179 -2.18 -21.08 -16.64
CA ARG A 179 -2.48 -19.66 -16.37
C ARG A 179 -3.74 -19.52 -15.53
N GLY A 180 -4.76 -20.34 -15.76
CA GLY A 180 -5.97 -20.37 -14.94
C GLY A 180 -5.68 -20.71 -13.48
N VAL A 181 -4.85 -21.74 -13.23
CA VAL A 181 -4.39 -22.11 -11.88
C VAL A 181 -3.62 -20.95 -11.23
N LEU A 182 -2.72 -20.29 -11.97
CA LEU A 182 -1.97 -19.14 -11.48
C LEU A 182 -2.90 -17.97 -11.09
N VAL A 183 -3.87 -17.63 -11.95
CA VAL A 183 -4.86 -16.57 -11.67
C VAL A 183 -5.67 -16.91 -10.42
N LEU A 184 -6.16 -18.14 -10.32
CA LEU A 184 -6.93 -18.58 -9.15
C LEU A 184 -6.10 -18.48 -7.85
N PHE A 185 -4.84 -18.91 -7.91
CA PHE A 185 -3.91 -18.79 -6.78
C PHE A 185 -3.66 -17.33 -6.39
N MET A 186 -3.41 -16.45 -7.37
CA MET A 186 -3.23 -15.02 -7.12
C MET A 186 -4.48 -14.38 -6.51
N VAL A 187 -5.67 -14.71 -7.02
CA VAL A 187 -6.95 -14.23 -6.47
C VAL A 187 -7.11 -14.70 -5.02
N ALA A 188 -6.86 -15.97 -4.72
CA ALA A 188 -6.94 -16.51 -3.37
C ALA A 188 -5.97 -15.81 -2.40
N MET A 189 -4.72 -15.60 -2.82
CA MET A 189 -3.72 -14.86 -2.02
C MET A 189 -4.13 -13.40 -1.79
N ASN A 190 -4.69 -12.73 -2.81
CA ASN A 190 -5.19 -11.37 -2.68
C ASN A 190 -6.38 -11.26 -1.75
N LEU A 191 -7.31 -12.22 -1.78
CA LEU A 191 -8.45 -12.25 -0.87
C LEU A 191 -7.99 -12.44 0.58
N LEU A 192 -7.08 -13.38 0.80
CA LEU A 192 -6.52 -13.64 2.13
C LEU A 192 -5.77 -12.41 2.66
N ALA A 193 -4.85 -11.84 1.87
CA ALA A 193 -4.16 -10.60 2.22
C ALA A 193 -5.14 -9.43 2.43
N GLY A 194 -6.19 -9.36 1.60
CA GLY A 194 -7.29 -8.41 1.68
C GLY A 194 -7.97 -8.39 3.04
N ILE A 195 -8.33 -9.57 3.54
CA ILE A 195 -8.99 -9.70 4.84
C ILE A 195 -8.11 -9.13 5.96
N PHE A 196 -6.81 -9.49 5.99
CA PHE A 196 -5.89 -9.00 7.02
C PHE A 196 -5.63 -7.50 6.89
N LEU A 197 -5.28 -7.03 5.70
CA LEU A 197 -4.94 -5.63 5.45
C LEU A 197 -6.13 -4.68 5.66
N LEU A 198 -7.34 -5.07 5.23
CA LEU A 198 -8.54 -4.27 5.48
C LEU A 198 -8.94 -4.26 6.96
N ARG A 199 -8.80 -5.40 7.66
CA ARG A 199 -9.07 -5.46 9.11
C ARG A 199 -8.15 -4.52 9.88
N ASP A 200 -6.86 -4.53 9.57
CA ASP A 200 -5.89 -3.69 10.25
C ASP A 200 -6.02 -2.22 9.85
N ALA A 201 -6.31 -1.92 8.58
CA ALA A 201 -6.65 -0.56 8.16
C ALA A 201 -7.91 -0.02 8.87
N ARG A 202 -8.95 -0.84 9.06
CA ARG A 202 -10.16 -0.44 9.82
C ARG A 202 -9.83 -0.14 11.28
N ARG A 203 -8.99 -0.97 11.92
CA ARG A 203 -8.50 -0.73 13.29
C ARG A 203 -7.71 0.56 13.39
N GLY A 204 -6.77 0.78 12.48
CA GLY A 204 -5.99 2.03 12.41
C GLY A 204 -6.88 3.26 12.24
N ARG A 205 -7.84 3.24 11.31
CA ARG A 205 -8.81 4.34 11.14
C ARG A 205 -9.64 4.58 12.39
N SER A 206 -10.08 3.51 13.05
CA SER A 206 -10.85 3.62 14.28
C SER A 206 -10.04 4.26 15.40
N PHE A 207 -8.76 3.89 15.56
CA PHE A 207 -7.87 4.50 16.55
C PHE A 207 -7.67 5.99 16.27
N LEU A 208 -7.36 6.34 15.02
CA LEU A 208 -7.13 7.74 14.61
C LEU A 208 -8.34 8.65 14.86
N ARG A 209 -9.57 8.13 14.72
CA ARG A 209 -10.80 8.88 15.02
C ARG A 209 -10.91 9.23 16.50
N VAL A 210 -10.52 8.32 17.39
CA VAL A 210 -10.59 8.51 18.85
C VAL A 210 -9.41 9.36 19.35
N SER A 211 -8.24 9.22 18.72
CA SER A 211 -7.01 9.90 19.15
C SER A 211 -6.83 11.29 18.55
N THR A 212 -7.75 11.79 17.73
CA THR A 212 -7.67 13.15 17.20
C THR A 212 -8.23 14.08 18.28
N PRO A 213 -7.40 14.96 18.89
CA PRO A 213 -7.90 15.88 19.89
C PRO A 213 -8.99 16.75 19.26
N THR A 214 -10.18 16.74 19.86
CA THR A 214 -11.26 17.62 19.46
C THR A 214 -10.75 19.04 19.65
N THR A 215 -10.54 19.79 18.57
CA THR A 215 -10.07 21.19 18.60
C THR A 215 -11.09 22.16 19.22
N ALA A 216 -12.08 21.65 19.96
CA ALA A 216 -13.09 22.43 20.65
C ALA A 216 -12.67 22.82 22.09
N ASP A 217 -11.62 22.20 22.63
CA ASP A 217 -11.10 22.45 23.99
C ASP A 217 -9.77 23.23 24.00
N ALA A 218 -9.38 23.86 22.88
CA ALA A 218 -8.17 24.70 22.75
C ALA A 218 -8.53 26.07 22.19
#